data_AF-A0A1R3TCM7-F1
#
_entry.id   AF-A0A1R3TCM7-F1
#
_cell.length_a   1.000
_cell.length_b   1.000
_cell.length_c   1.000
_cell.angle_alpha   90.00
_cell.angle_beta   90.00
_cell.angle_gamma   90.00
#
_symmetry.space_group_name_H-M   'P 1'
#
loop_
_entity.id
_entity.type
_entity.pdbx_description
1 polymer ?
#
loop_
_entity_poly.entity_id
_entity_poly.type
_entity_poly.pdbx_seq_one_letter_code
_entity_poly.pdbx_strand_id
1 'polypeptide(L)'
;MEIKHYKRISNLIGFLLGVFILKDILDYPFLLTNVSENSTNNLIPQSVFILGSVFLIAFYVTILQNIKKKGVFIRRNEITFRYFGFIILLLGLLSDILFSYFTGDRPSGARILAILGGTLVFVSYIFKIGIKMQEEQELTV
;
A
#
# COMPACT_ATOMS: atom_id res chain seq x y z
N MET A 1 -5.05 26.56 14.98
CA MET A 1 -5.43 26.64 13.54
C MET A 1 -5.01 25.38 12.76
N GLU A 2 -3.92 24.71 13.14
CA GLU A 2 -3.33 23.57 12.43
C GLU A 2 -4.18 22.28 12.37
N ILE A 3 -4.91 21.95 13.45
CA ILE A 3 -5.71 20.71 13.54
C ILE A 3 -6.80 20.64 12.46
N LYS A 4 -7.38 21.79 12.09
CA LYS A 4 -8.44 21.88 11.07
C LYS A 4 -7.88 21.65 9.67
N HIS A 5 -6.61 22.00 9.44
CA HIS A 5 -5.91 21.83 8.17
C HIS A 5 -5.55 20.36 7.93
N TYR A 6 -5.01 19.67 8.93
CA TYR A 6 -4.73 18.22 8.86
C TYR A 6 -5.99 17.39 8.59
N LYS A 7 -7.12 17.75 9.21
CA LYS A 7 -8.40 17.07 8.96
C LYS A 7 -8.87 17.24 7.52
N ARG A 8 -8.65 18.42 6.92
CA ARG A 8 -8.99 18.72 5.52
C ARG A 8 -8.12 17.94 4.55
N ILE A 9 -6.81 17.88 4.80
CA ILE A 9 -5.84 17.12 3.98
C ILE A 9 -6.13 15.62 4.08
N SER A 10 -6.36 15.08 5.28
CA SER A 10 -6.70 13.66 5.47
C SER A 10 -7.97 13.27 4.72
N ASN A 11 -9.01 14.11 4.74
CA ASN A 11 -10.24 13.89 4.00
C ASN A 11 -10.05 13.99 2.49
N LEU A 12 -9.22 14.93 2.02
CA LEU A 12 -8.88 15.09 0.61
C LEU A 12 -8.13 13.86 0.08
N ILE A 13 -7.12 13.38 0.81
CA ILE A 13 -6.38 12.17 0.42
C ILE A 13 -7.30 10.95 0.46
N GLY A 14 -8.15 10.83 1.48
CA GLY A 14 -9.15 9.76 1.55
C GLY A 14 -10.13 9.78 0.37
N PHE A 15 -10.56 10.96 -0.07
CA PHE A 15 -11.42 11.14 -1.24
C PHE A 15 -10.68 10.78 -2.54
N LEU A 16 -9.45 11.26 -2.73
CA LEU A 16 -8.64 10.96 -3.91
C LEU A 16 -8.33 9.47 -4.03
N LEU A 17 -8.00 8.80 -2.91
CA LEU A 17 -7.84 7.35 -2.88
C LEU A 17 -9.16 6.65 -3.19
N GLY A 18 -10.29 7.12 -2.65
CA GLY A 18 -11.62 6.61 -2.98
C GLY A 18 -11.93 6.67 -4.48
N VAL A 19 -11.60 7.79 -5.14
CA VAL A 19 -11.78 7.96 -6.59
C VAL A 19 -10.85 7.04 -7.38
N PHE A 20 -9.58 6.91 -6.96
CA PHE A 20 -8.63 6.00 -7.59
C PHE A 20 -9.07 4.54 -7.50
N ILE A 21 -9.56 4.11 -6.34
CA ILE A 21 -10.15 2.78 -6.10
C ILE A 21 -11.35 2.54 -7.01
N LEU A 22 -12.27 3.52 -7.07
CA LEU A 22 -13.47 3.39 -7.86
C LEU A 22 -13.13 3.23 -9.35
N LYS A 23 -12.12 3.97 -9.83
CA LYS A 23 -11.61 3.85 -11.20
C LYS A 23 -11.02 2.47 -11.47
N ASP A 24 -10.10 1.99 -10.63
CA ASP A 24 -9.48 0.67 -10.80
C ASP A 24 -10.53 -0.47 -10.76
N ILE A 25 -11.54 -0.35 -9.90
CA ILE A 25 -12.66 -1.32 -9.82
C ILE A 25 -13.57 -1.22 -11.06
N LEU A 26 -13.84 -0.02 -11.57
CA LEU A 26 -14.69 0.20 -12.75
C LEU A 26 -14.00 -0.20 -14.06
N ASP A 27 -12.68 -0.05 -14.15
CA ASP A 27 -11.89 -0.46 -15.31
C ASP A 27 -11.68 -2.00 -15.36
N TYR A 28 -11.78 -2.68 -14.22
CA TYR A 28 -11.63 -4.15 -14.11
C TYR A 28 -12.65 -4.97 -14.93
N PRO A 29 -13.98 -4.70 -14.89
CA PRO A 29 -14.95 -5.38 -15.73
C PRO A 29 -14.86 -4.99 -17.21
N PHE A 30 -14.38 -3.79 -17.55
CA PHE A 30 -14.17 -3.37 -18.96
C PHE A 30 -13.01 -4.14 -19.62
N LEU A 31 -12.00 -4.54 -18.83
CA LEU A 31 -10.93 -5.44 -19.29
C LEU A 31 -11.40 -6.89 -19.49
N LEU A 32 -12.46 -7.31 -18.80
CA LEU A 32 -13.01 -8.68 -18.89
C LEU A 32 -13.99 -8.89 -20.06
N THR A 33 -14.54 -7.83 -20.66
CA THR A 33 -15.49 -7.95 -21.79
C THR A 33 -14.82 -7.97 -23.16
N ASN A 34 -13.56 -7.55 -23.28
CA ASN A 34 -12.79 -7.48 -24.54
C ASN A 34 -11.78 -8.63 -24.70
N VAL A 35 -12.12 -9.83 -24.21
CA VAL A 35 -11.20 -10.98 -24.18
C VAL A 35 -10.91 -11.52 -25.59
N SER A 36 -9.85 -10.99 -26.19
CA SER A 36 -8.99 -11.67 -27.17
C SER A 36 -8.12 -12.72 -26.43
N GLU A 37 -7.65 -13.77 -27.10
CA GLU A 37 -6.70 -14.75 -26.52
C GLU A 37 -5.42 -14.12 -25.95
N ASN A 38 -5.01 -12.95 -26.44
CA ASN A 38 -3.89 -12.17 -25.85
C ASN A 38 -4.27 -11.48 -24.52
N SER A 39 -5.56 -11.43 -24.19
CA SER A 39 -6.10 -10.79 -23.00
C SER A 39 -6.07 -11.70 -21.76
N THR A 40 -6.18 -13.03 -21.93
CA THR A 40 -6.19 -13.98 -20.78
C THR A 40 -4.84 -14.06 -20.08
N ASN A 41 -3.74 -14.01 -20.84
CA ASN A 41 -2.37 -14.00 -20.29
C ASN A 41 -2.09 -12.77 -19.43
N ASN A 42 -2.79 -11.66 -19.67
CA ASN A 42 -2.67 -10.43 -18.88
C ASN A 42 -3.51 -10.47 -17.59
N LEU A 43 -4.55 -11.31 -17.49
CA LEU A 43 -5.46 -11.31 -16.34
C LEU A 43 -4.78 -11.74 -15.04
N ILE A 44 -3.95 -12.79 -15.10
CA ILE A 44 -3.25 -13.32 -13.93
C ILE A 44 -2.31 -12.25 -13.33
N PRO A 45 -1.34 -11.69 -14.06
CA PRO A 45 -0.45 -10.67 -13.50
C PRO A 45 -1.18 -9.39 -13.08
N GLN A 46 -2.24 -8.98 -13.79
CA GLN A 46 -3.07 -7.83 -13.42
C GLN A 46 -3.85 -8.05 -12.12
N SER A 47 -4.42 -9.24 -11.91
CA SER A 47 -5.17 -9.56 -10.68
C SER A 47 -4.27 -9.49 -9.44
N VAL A 48 -3.02 -9.97 -9.53
CA VAL A 48 -2.03 -9.89 -8.47
C VAL A 48 -1.63 -8.43 -8.19
N PHE A 49 -1.44 -7.63 -9.24
CA PHE A 49 -1.18 -6.20 -9.10
C PHE A 49 -2.30 -5.48 -8.34
N ILE A 50 -3.55 -5.71 -8.75
CA ILE A 50 -4.72 -5.08 -8.12
C ILE A 50 -4.89 -5.51 -6.67
N LEU A 51 -4.65 -6.78 -6.37
CA LEU A 51 -4.65 -7.25 -4.98
C LEU A 51 -3.64 -6.49 -4.13
N GLY A 52 -2.42 -6.27 -4.65
CA GLY A 52 -1.40 -5.48 -3.96
C GLY A 52 -1.80 -4.02 -3.75
N SER A 53 -2.46 -3.40 -4.74
CA SER A 53 -3.05 -2.07 -4.58
C SER A 53 -4.11 -2.02 -3.49
N VAL A 54 -5.01 -3.01 -3.43
CA VAL A 54 -6.04 -3.13 -2.37
C VAL A 54 -5.39 -3.23 -0.99
N PHE A 55 -4.30 -3.99 -0.84
CA PHE A 55 -3.55 -4.03 0.42
C PHE A 55 -2.91 -2.69 0.78
N LEU A 56 -2.38 -1.94 -0.19
CA LEU A 56 -1.83 -0.59 0.03
C LEU A 56 -2.89 0.40 0.52
N ILE A 57 -4.11 0.29 0.01
CA ILE A 57 -5.25 1.08 0.46
C ILE A 57 -5.66 0.70 1.89
N ALA A 58 -5.81 -0.60 2.17
CA ALA A 58 -6.16 -1.08 3.50
C ALA A 58 -5.12 -0.66 4.55
N PHE A 59 -3.84 -0.69 4.18
CA PHE A 59 -2.74 -0.13 4.96
C PHE A 59 -2.98 1.35 5.29
N TYR A 60 -3.23 2.19 4.27
CA TYR A 60 -3.43 3.62 4.44
C TYR A 60 -4.61 3.92 5.38
N VAL A 61 -5.74 3.23 5.18
CA VAL A 61 -6.93 3.37 6.04
C VAL A 61 -6.61 3.00 7.49
N THR A 62 -5.86 1.91 7.70
CA THR A 62 -5.48 1.44 9.05
C THR A 62 -4.59 2.45 9.78
N ILE A 63 -3.58 3.00 9.11
CA ILE A 63 -2.68 4.01 9.69
C ILE A 63 -3.45 5.31 9.98
N LEU A 64 -4.31 5.77 9.07
CA LEU A 64 -5.13 6.95 9.32
C LEU A 64 -6.04 6.81 10.55
N GLN A 65 -6.63 5.63 10.75
CA GLN A 65 -7.45 5.38 11.93
C GLN A 65 -6.62 5.48 13.23
N ASN A 66 -5.39 5.00 13.23
CA ASN A 66 -4.50 5.07 14.39
C ASN A 66 -4.02 6.52 14.64
N ILE A 67 -3.70 7.28 13.59
CA ILE A 67 -3.34 8.70 13.69
C ILE A 67 -4.51 9.52 14.24
N LYS A 68 -5.75 9.25 13.80
CA LYS A 68 -6.96 9.91 14.36
C LYS A 68 -7.14 9.67 15.85
N LYS A 69 -6.63 8.55 16.37
CA LYS A 69 -6.60 8.21 17.81
C LYS A 69 -5.35 8.75 18.53
N LYS A 70 -4.60 9.66 17.90
CA LYS A 70 -3.34 10.24 18.37
C LYS A 70 -2.18 9.25 18.55
N GLY A 71 -2.30 8.01 18.05
CA GLY A 71 -1.23 7.02 18.09
C GLY A 71 -0.39 7.07 16.83
N VAL A 72 0.73 7.80 16.86
CA VAL A 72 1.68 7.91 15.73
C VAL A 72 2.81 6.89 15.92
N PHE A 73 3.71 7.08 16.88
CA PHE A 73 4.80 6.15 17.19
C PHE A 73 4.35 5.10 18.20
N ILE A 74 3.56 4.14 17.75
CA ILE A 74 3.08 3.03 18.58
C ILE A 74 3.43 1.68 17.95
N ARG A 75 3.62 0.66 18.79
CA ARG A 75 3.95 -0.70 18.35
C ARG A 75 2.97 -1.26 17.32
N ARG A 76 1.69 -0.91 17.43
CA ARG A 76 0.65 -1.31 16.46
C ARG A 76 0.92 -0.76 15.06
N ASN A 77 1.35 0.50 14.92
CA ASN A 77 1.65 1.09 13.62
C ASN A 77 2.89 0.44 13.04
N GLU A 78 3.93 0.28 13.84
CA GLU A 78 5.16 -0.42 13.45
C GLU A 78 4.86 -1.80 12.85
N ILE A 79 4.07 -2.62 13.55
CA ILE A 79 3.61 -3.93 13.09
C ILE A 79 2.79 -3.82 11.78
N THR A 80 1.90 -2.83 11.70
CA THR A 80 1.09 -2.58 10.49
C THR A 80 1.97 -2.27 9.28
N PHE A 81 2.91 -1.33 9.42
CA PHE A 81 3.88 -0.98 8.36
C PHE A 81 4.67 -2.22 7.92
N ARG A 82 5.10 -3.06 8.86
CA ARG A 82 5.87 -4.26 8.58
C ARG A 82 5.08 -5.28 7.77
N TYR A 83 3.92 -5.71 8.26
CA TYR A 83 3.14 -6.78 7.61
C TYR A 83 2.58 -6.34 6.26
N PHE A 84 1.97 -5.16 6.18
CA PHE A 84 1.47 -4.65 4.90
C PHE A 84 2.63 -4.39 3.93
N GLY A 85 3.75 -3.85 4.42
CA GLY A 85 4.95 -3.66 3.60
C GLY A 85 5.44 -4.97 2.97
N PHE A 86 5.55 -6.05 3.75
CA PHE A 86 5.94 -7.37 3.23
C PHE A 86 4.93 -7.94 2.23
N ILE A 87 3.63 -7.86 2.53
CA ILE A 87 2.58 -8.34 1.62
C ILE A 87 2.65 -7.59 0.28
N ILE A 88 2.72 -6.26 0.31
CA ILE A 88 2.77 -5.41 -0.88
C ILE A 88 4.07 -5.64 -1.66
N LEU A 89 5.20 -5.80 -0.97
CA LEU A 89 6.49 -6.12 -1.59
C LEU A 89 6.41 -7.44 -2.36
N LEU A 90 5.90 -8.50 -1.71
CA LEU A 90 5.76 -9.82 -2.32
C LEU A 90 4.79 -9.81 -3.50
N LEU A 91 3.66 -9.11 -3.37
CA LEU A 91 2.68 -8.98 -4.47
C LEU A 91 3.23 -8.17 -5.64
N GLY A 92 3.99 -7.10 -5.39
CA GLY A 92 4.66 -6.32 -6.44
C GLY A 92 5.71 -7.14 -7.19
N LEU A 93 6.56 -7.88 -6.46
CA LEU A 93 7.56 -8.77 -7.06
C LEU A 93 6.91 -9.91 -7.84
N LEU A 94 5.90 -10.55 -7.27
CA LEU A 94 5.16 -11.62 -7.93
C LEU A 94 4.47 -11.11 -9.20
N SER A 95 3.85 -9.93 -9.15
CA SER A 95 3.25 -9.31 -10.33
C SER A 95 4.28 -9.03 -11.43
N ASP A 96 5.45 -8.48 -11.10
CA ASP A 96 6.52 -8.20 -12.07
C ASP A 96 7.04 -9.48 -12.75
N ILE A 97 7.23 -10.55 -11.96
CA ILE A 97 7.63 -11.86 -12.47
C ILE A 97 6.54 -12.44 -13.38
N LEU A 98 5.27 -12.37 -12.97
CA LEU A 98 4.16 -12.89 -13.75
C LEU A 98 3.96 -12.12 -15.06
N PHE A 99 4.08 -10.78 -15.04
CA PHE A 99 4.05 -9.99 -16.26
C PHE A 99 5.18 -10.42 -17.20
N SER A 100 6.41 -10.53 -16.68
CA SER A 100 7.56 -10.96 -17.48
C SER A 100 7.37 -12.35 -18.08
N TYR A 101 6.70 -13.26 -17.38
CA TYR A 101 6.51 -14.65 -17.81
C TYR A 101 5.36 -14.82 -18.81
N PHE A 102 4.18 -14.24 -18.51
CA PHE A 102 2.98 -14.43 -19.32
C PHE A 102 2.91 -13.50 -20.54
N THR A 103 3.54 -12.33 -20.45
CA THR A 103 3.34 -11.24 -21.42
C THR A 103 4.63 -10.84 -22.14
N GLY A 104 5.79 -11.21 -21.58
CA GLY A 104 7.10 -10.72 -22.03
C GLY A 104 7.40 -9.28 -21.63
N ASP A 105 6.40 -8.55 -21.13
CA ASP A 105 6.52 -7.16 -20.68
C ASP A 105 6.82 -7.05 -19.17
N ARG A 106 7.38 -5.91 -18.77
CA ARG A 106 7.68 -5.58 -17.37
C ARG A 106 7.17 -4.19 -17.00
N PRO A 107 5.85 -4.05 -16.76
CA PRO A 107 5.25 -2.75 -16.49
C PRO A 107 5.89 -2.10 -15.26
N SER A 108 6.15 -0.80 -15.36
CA SER A 108 6.77 -0.03 -14.26
C SER A 108 5.92 -0.07 -12.97
N GLY A 109 4.59 -0.19 -13.10
CA GLY A 109 3.66 -0.26 -11.98
C GLY A 109 3.98 -1.38 -10.98
N ALA A 110 4.25 -2.61 -11.46
CA ALA A 110 4.56 -3.74 -10.58
C ALA A 110 5.85 -3.52 -9.77
N ARG A 111 6.88 -2.95 -10.41
CA ARG A 111 8.14 -2.58 -9.76
C ARG A 111 7.96 -1.44 -8.75
N ILE A 112 7.15 -0.43 -9.09
CA ILE A 112 6.81 0.66 -8.16
C ILE A 112 6.10 0.10 -6.93
N LEU A 113 5.16 -0.84 -7.11
CA LEU A 113 4.45 -1.48 -6.01
C LEU A 113 5.41 -2.25 -5.09
N ALA A 114 6.37 -2.99 -5.66
CA ALA A 114 7.42 -3.66 -4.90
C ALA A 114 8.27 -2.66 -4.09
N ILE A 115 8.72 -1.57 -4.71
CA ILE A 115 9.51 -0.52 -4.06
C ILE A 115 8.72 0.15 -2.92
N LEU A 116 7.43 0.41 -3.11
CA LEU A 116 6.54 0.94 -2.07
C LEU A 116 6.46 -0.03 -0.89
N GLY A 117 6.25 -1.33 -1.15
CA GLY A 117 6.25 -2.36 -0.10
C GLY A 117 7.56 -2.39 0.68
N GLY A 118 8.70 -2.39 -0.01
CA GLY A 118 10.03 -2.32 0.61
C GLY A 118 10.23 -1.06 1.45
N THR A 119 9.74 0.09 0.97
CA THR A 119 9.78 1.37 1.71
C THR A 119 8.95 1.30 2.98
N LEU A 120 7.76 0.69 2.95
CA LEU A 120 6.93 0.51 4.14
C LEU A 120 7.61 -0.40 5.18
N VAL A 121 8.26 -1.47 4.74
CA VAL A 121 9.09 -2.32 5.62
C VAL A 121 10.23 -1.51 6.22
N PHE A 122 10.94 -0.71 5.43
CA PHE A 122 11.99 0.17 5.93
C PHE A 122 11.47 1.17 6.98
N VAL A 123 10.33 1.81 6.73
CA VAL A 123 9.68 2.71 7.70
C VAL A 123 9.29 1.97 8.98
N SER A 124 8.91 0.69 8.92
CA SER A 124 8.67 -0.11 10.14
C SER A 124 9.91 -0.21 11.03
N TYR A 125 11.10 -0.31 10.46
CA TYR A 125 12.34 -0.31 11.24
C TYR A 125 12.61 1.05 11.88
N ILE A 126 12.34 2.15 11.17
CA ILE A 126 12.42 3.50 11.76
C ILE A 126 11.46 3.62 12.95
N PHE A 127 10.22 3.15 12.80
CA PHE A 127 9.25 3.15 13.90
C PHE A 127 9.74 2.31 15.09
N LYS A 128 10.30 1.13 14.83
CA LYS A 128 10.85 0.27 15.88
C LYS A 128 11.95 0.98 16.67
N ILE A 129 12.85 1.70 16.00
CA ILE A 129 13.91 2.48 16.65
C ILE A 129 13.30 3.64 17.43
N GLY A 130 12.39 4.41 16.82
CA GLY A 130 11.76 5.57 17.46
C GLY A 130 10.97 5.20 18.72
N ILE A 131 10.24 4.07 18.70
CA ILE A 131 9.53 3.55 19.87
C ILE A 131 10.52 3.20 20.98
N LYS A 132 11.61 2.49 20.65
CA LYS A 132 12.63 2.13 21.64
C LYS A 132 13.29 3.36 22.26
N MET A 133 13.56 4.39 21.47
CA MET A 133 14.11 5.66 21.98
C MET A 133 13.14 6.36 22.93
N GLN A 134 11.84 6.32 22.66
CA GLN A 134 10.83 6.87 23.56
C GLN A 134 10.77 6.08 24.88
N GLU A 135 10.78 4.74 24.81
CA GLU A 135 10.81 3.87 25.99
C GLU A 135 12.06 4.11 26.85
N GLU A 136 13.23 4.30 26.23
CA GLU A 136 14.48 4.61 26.93
C GLU A 136 14.46 5.99 27.61
N GLN A 137 13.82 7.00 26.99
CA GLN A 137 13.68 8.33 27.59
C GLN A 137 12.74 8.31 28.81
N GLU A 138 11.64 7.56 28.74
CA GLU A 138 10.68 7.42 29.85
C GLU A 138 11.28 6.73 31.08
N LEU A 139 12.32 5.89 30.91
CA LEU A 139 13.02 5.22 32.02
C LEU A 139 14.06 6.09 32.73
N THR A 140 14.45 7.23 32.14
CA THR A 140 15.50 8.13 32.66
C THR A 140 14.98 9.34 33.43
N VAL A 141 13.66 9.51 33.49
CA VAL A 141 12.96 10.58 34.22
C VAL A 141 12.37 10.01 35.49
#